data_AF-A0A7Y9JY99-F1
#
_entry.id   AF-A0A7Y9JY99-F1
#
_cell.length_a   1.000
_cell.length_b   1.000
_cell.length_c   1.000
_cell.angle_alpha   90.00
_cell.angle_beta   90.00
_cell.angle_gamma   90.00
#
_symmetry.space_group_name_H-M   'P 1'
#
loop_
_entity.id
_entity.type
_entity.pdbx_description
1 polymer ?
#
loop_
_entity_poly.entity_id
_entity_poly.type
_entity_poly.pdbx_seq_one_letter_code
_entity_poly.pdbx_strand_id
1 'polypeptide(L)'
;MSGLARALVRAAAALAPPAERARRREEWLADVDGAAEVGVSPLSVATAAWRTAWTARTRGAAVQPIGPLAIALRHRRPHGRAPVVLAAVLTVTLLAGLGLLLAGLA
;
A
#
# COMPACT_ATOMS: atom_id res chain seq x y z
N MET A 1 17.81 14.17 12.73
CA MET A 1 16.34 14.35 12.72
C MET A 1 15.56 13.01 12.80
N SER A 2 16.07 12.00 13.51
CA SER A 2 15.48 10.64 13.52
C SER A 2 14.56 10.33 14.71
N GLY A 3 14.63 11.11 15.80
CA GLY A 3 13.89 10.82 17.04
C GLY A 3 12.37 10.83 16.89
N LEU A 4 11.82 11.87 16.25
CA LEU A 4 10.39 11.99 15.99
C LEU A 4 9.90 10.87 15.07
N ALA A 5 10.62 10.59 13.98
CA ALA A 5 10.28 9.52 13.04
C ALA A 5 10.24 8.15 13.73
N ARG A 6 11.26 7.83 14.54
CA ARG A 6 11.31 6.57 15.30
C ARG A 6 10.20 6.47 16.35
N ALA A 7 9.86 7.56 17.04
CA ALA A 7 8.74 7.58 17.98
C ALA A 7 7.40 7.28 17.28
N LEU A 8 7.21 7.86 16.09
CA LEU A 8 6.03 7.68 15.27
C LEU A 8 5.93 6.24 14.75
N VAL A 9 7.04 5.62 14.35
CA VAL A 9 7.10 4.18 14.01
C VAL A 9 6.74 3.30 15.21
N ARG A 10 7.26 3.58 16.40
CA ARG A 10 6.91 2.81 17.61
C ARG A 10 5.41 2.88 17.91
N ALA A 11 4.82 4.07 17.77
CA ALA A 11 3.39 4.27 17.92
C ALA A 11 2.60 3.51 16.84
N ALA A 12 3.06 3.55 15.58
CA ALA A 12 2.44 2.82 14.47
C ALA A 12 2.47 1.30 14.71
N ALA A 13 3.62 0.75 15.11
CA ALA A 13 3.77 -0.68 15.36
C ALA A 13 2.91 -1.18 16.52
N ALA A 14 2.63 -0.33 17.51
CA ALA A 14 1.70 -0.65 18.60
C ALA A 14 0.24 -0.83 18.12
N LEU A 15 -0.12 -0.33 16.93
CA LEU A 15 -1.43 -0.55 16.33
C LEU A 15 -1.56 -1.93 15.65
N ALA A 16 -0.45 -2.64 15.40
CA ALA A 16 -0.47 -3.95 14.78
C ALA A 16 -0.97 -5.06 15.73
N PRO A 17 -1.42 -6.21 15.19
CA PRO A 17 -1.73 -7.40 15.99
C PRO A 17 -0.55 -7.82 16.87
N PRO A 18 -0.77 -8.31 18.12
CA PRO A 18 0.30 -8.60 19.08
C PRO A 18 1.44 -9.44 18.52
N ALA A 19 1.11 -10.49 17.74
CA ALA A 19 2.07 -11.38 17.11
C ALA A 19 3.00 -10.70 16.08
N GLU A 20 2.59 -9.56 15.52
CA GLU A 20 3.33 -8.86 14.46
C GLU A 20 4.03 -7.58 14.93
N ARG A 21 3.76 -7.11 16.16
CA ARG A 21 4.26 -5.80 16.63
C ARG A 21 5.78 -5.70 16.63
N ALA A 22 6.45 -6.74 17.12
CA ALA A 22 7.91 -6.76 17.20
C ALA A 22 8.52 -6.70 15.79
N ARG A 23 8.05 -7.58 14.89
CA ARG A 23 8.50 -7.64 13.50
C ARG A 23 8.27 -6.33 12.76
N ARG A 24 7.04 -5.78 12.78
CA ARG A 24 6.74 -4.51 12.09
C ARG A 24 7.52 -3.34 12.65
N ARG A 25 7.77 -3.32 13.96
CA ARG A 25 8.61 -2.29 14.58
C ARG A 25 10.04 -2.35 14.04
N GLU A 26 10.61 -3.55 13.94
CA GLU A 26 11.97 -3.75 13.45
C GLU A 26 12.08 -3.32 11.97
N GLU A 27 11.23 -3.85 11.10
CA GLU A 27 11.19 -3.54 9.67
C GLU A 27 11.06 -2.03 9.43
N TRP A 28 10.08 -1.38 10.06
CA TRP A 28 9.84 0.05 9.83
C TRP A 28 10.91 0.96 10.45
N LEU A 29 11.59 0.52 11.51
CA LEU A 29 12.73 1.27 12.04
C LEU A 29 13.92 1.18 11.09
N ALA A 30 14.17 0.01 10.52
CA ALA A 30 15.20 -0.17 9.50
C ALA A 30 14.92 0.70 8.27
N ASP A 31 13.67 0.76 7.80
CA ASP A 31 13.27 1.62 6.68
C ASP A 31 13.50 3.12 6.98
N VAL A 32 13.19 3.57 8.21
CA VAL A 32 13.41 4.95 8.64
C VAL A 32 14.89 5.29 8.74
N ASP A 33 15.69 4.36 9.24
CA ASP A 33 17.13 4.55 9.38
C ASP A 33 17.83 4.57 8.01
N GLY A 34 17.39 3.74 7.05
CA GLY A 34 17.89 3.73 5.67
C GLY A 34 17.31 4.81 4.75
N ALA A 35 16.25 5.52 5.15
CA ALA A 35 15.55 6.48 4.28
C ALA A 35 16.47 7.58 3.73
N ALA A 36 17.37 8.11 4.57
CA ALA A 36 18.27 9.18 4.18
C ALA A 36 19.30 8.74 3.13
N GLU A 37 19.70 7.46 3.13
CA GLU A 37 20.68 6.90 2.19
C GLU A 37 20.13 6.86 0.76
N VAL A 38 18.81 6.76 0.62
CA VAL A 38 18.10 6.74 -0.67
C VAL A 38 17.43 8.07 -1.02
N GLY A 39 17.78 9.16 -0.32
CA GLY A 39 17.24 10.50 -0.58
C GLY A 39 15.77 10.68 -0.19
N VAL A 40 15.23 9.80 0.66
CA VAL A 40 13.85 9.86 1.16
C VAL A 40 13.83 10.46 2.57
N SER A 41 12.80 11.26 2.88
CA SER A 41 12.64 11.80 4.23
C SER A 41 12.29 10.69 5.23
N PRO A 42 13.02 10.54 6.35
CA PRO A 42 12.66 9.59 7.40
C PRO A 42 11.25 9.80 7.97
N LEU A 43 10.77 11.06 7.98
CA LEU A 43 9.42 11.38 8.42
C LEU A 43 8.34 10.92 7.44
N SER A 44 8.60 10.92 6.13
CA SER A 44 7.61 10.42 5.16
C SER A 44 7.44 8.91 5.29
N VAL A 45 8.54 8.18 5.51
CA VAL A 45 8.52 6.73 5.80
C VAL A 45 7.74 6.44 7.08
N ALA A 46 8.04 7.15 8.18
CA ALA A 46 7.32 6.98 9.43
C ALA A 46 5.81 7.29 9.30
N THR A 47 5.45 8.31 8.51
CA THR A 47 4.05 8.67 8.23
C THR A 47 3.35 7.59 7.40
N ALA A 48 4.05 6.98 6.44
CA ALA A 48 3.53 5.86 5.67
C ALA A 48 3.27 4.64 6.56
N ALA A 49 4.20 4.29 7.44
CA ALA A 49 4.03 3.23 8.44
C ALA A 49 2.78 3.46 9.31
N TRP A 50 2.59 4.68 9.83
CA TRP A 50 1.39 5.05 10.59
C TRP A 50 0.11 4.88 9.78
N ARG A 51 0.07 5.40 8.55
CA ARG A 51 -1.11 5.27 7.68
C ARG A 51 -1.44 3.81 7.41
N THR A 52 -0.44 2.99 7.10
CA THR A 52 -0.60 1.55 6.87
C THR A 52 -1.18 0.87 8.10
N ALA A 53 -0.59 1.09 9.28
CA ALA A 53 -1.06 0.52 10.55
C ALA A 53 -2.50 0.95 10.89
N TRP A 54 -2.81 2.24 10.73
CA TRP A 54 -4.15 2.79 10.97
C TRP A 54 -5.19 2.20 10.02
N THR A 55 -4.86 2.10 8.72
CA THR A 55 -5.78 1.51 7.74
C THR A 55 -6.03 0.03 7.99
N ALA A 56 -4.99 -0.74 8.31
CA ALA A 56 -5.12 -2.16 8.63
C ALA A 56 -6.00 -2.38 9.88
N ARG A 57 -5.85 -1.51 10.89
CA ARG A 57 -6.67 -1.57 12.11
C ARG A 57 -8.14 -1.21 11.88
N THR A 58 -8.40 -0.19 11.07
CA THR A 58 -9.77 0.37 10.89
C THR A 58 -10.58 -0.32 9.80
N ARG A 59 -9.93 -0.88 8.78
CA ARG A 59 -10.60 -1.48 7.60
C ARG A 59 -10.30 -2.97 7.43
N GLY A 60 -9.59 -3.58 8.37
CA GLY A 60 -9.01 -4.92 8.22
C GLY A 60 -7.83 -4.93 7.25
N ALA A 61 -7.25 -6.11 7.02
CA ALA A 61 -6.20 -6.32 6.01
C ALA A 61 -6.79 -6.23 4.59
N ALA A 62 -7.29 -5.05 4.22
CA ALA A 62 -7.71 -4.77 2.87
C ALA A 62 -6.47 -4.65 1.99
N VAL A 63 -6.39 -5.47 0.94
CA VAL A 63 -5.38 -5.32 -0.11
C VAL A 63 -5.52 -3.91 -0.67
N GLN A 64 -4.49 -3.08 -0.44
CA GLN A 64 -4.46 -1.76 -1.02
C GLN A 64 -4.17 -1.95 -2.52
N PRO A 65 -5.09 -1.58 -3.41
CA PRO A 65 -4.90 -1.78 -4.84
C PRO A 65 -3.71 -0.94 -5.27
N ILE A 66 -2.82 -1.56 -6.07
CA ILE A 66 -1.59 -0.96 -6.59
C ILE A 66 -1.74 -0.84 -8.12
N GLY A 67 -1.11 0.15 -8.74
CA GLY A 67 -1.12 0.31 -10.19
C GLY A 67 -2.45 0.83 -10.78
N PRO A 68 -2.84 0.43 -12.01
CA PRO A 68 -4.01 0.97 -12.71
C PRO A 68 -5.32 0.88 -11.91
N LEU A 69 -5.48 -0.18 -11.12
CA LEU A 69 -6.65 -0.36 -10.25
C LEU A 69 -6.70 0.69 -9.13
N ALA A 70 -5.56 1.11 -8.60
CA ALA A 70 -5.47 2.18 -7.61
C ALA A 70 -5.94 3.52 -8.19
N ILE A 71 -5.53 3.81 -9.44
CA ILE A 71 -5.91 5.01 -10.18
C ILE A 71 -7.42 5.00 -10.43
N ALA A 72 -7.95 3.88 -10.92
CA ALA A 72 -9.38 3.71 -11.18
C ALA A 72 -10.22 3.91 -9.91
N LEU A 73 -9.77 3.38 -8.76
CA LEU A 73 -10.48 3.52 -7.49
C LEU A 73 -10.38 4.93 -6.90
N ARG A 74 -9.25 5.63 -7.08
CA ARG A 74 -9.10 7.04 -6.70
C ARG A 74 -10.06 7.96 -7.48
N HIS A 75 -10.50 7.55 -8.67
CA HIS A 75 -11.43 8.32 -9.51
C HIS A 75 -12.89 7.87 -9.37
N ARG A 76 -13.21 6.97 -8.43
CA ARG A 76 -14.61 6.65 -8.12
C ARG A 76 -15.31 7.87 -7.51
N ARG A 77 -16.21 8.48 -8.27
CA ARG A 77 -17.28 9.30 -7.68
C ARG A 77 -18.29 8.39 -6.98
N PRO A 78 -18.72 8.70 -5.75
CA PRO A 78 -19.54 7.81 -4.94
C PRO A 78 -20.91 7.47 -5.53
N HIS A 79 -21.39 8.19 -6.56
CA HIS A 79 -22.71 7.99 -7.19
C HIS A 79 -22.63 7.88 -8.74
N GLY A 80 -21.50 7.46 -9.32
CA GLY A 80 -21.28 7.47 -10.77
C GLY A 80 -20.94 6.11 -11.41
N ARG A 81 -20.60 6.12 -12.71
CA ARG A 81 -20.26 5.00 -13.63
C ARG A 81 -19.08 4.09 -13.20
N ALA A 82 -18.68 4.15 -11.93
CA ALA A 82 -17.68 3.33 -11.28
C ALA A 82 -17.75 1.82 -11.57
N PRO A 83 -18.93 1.15 -11.61
CA PRO A 83 -18.97 -0.28 -11.96
C PRO A 83 -18.61 -0.53 -13.42
N VAL A 84 -18.99 0.36 -14.33
CA VAL A 84 -18.71 0.25 -15.77
C VAL A 84 -17.22 0.43 -16.05
N VAL A 85 -16.57 1.42 -15.41
CA VAL A 85 -15.13 1.65 -15.56
C VAL A 85 -14.33 0.46 -14.98
N LEU A 86 -14.76 -0.08 -13.83
CA LEU A 86 -14.11 -1.25 -13.25
C LEU A 86 -14.23 -2.48 -14.16
N ALA A 87 -15.43 -2.73 -14.70
CA ALA A 87 -15.68 -3.81 -15.64
C ALA A 87 -14.82 -3.64 -16.90
N ALA A 88 -14.74 -2.44 -17.46
CA ALA A 88 -13.91 -2.16 -18.64
C ALA A 88 -12.42 -2.43 -18.38
N VAL A 89 -11.88 -1.95 -17.26
CA VAL A 89 -10.46 -2.19 -16.91
C VAL A 89 -10.19 -3.68 -16.71
N LEU A 90 -11.04 -4.39 -15.96
CA LEU A 90 -10.89 -5.83 -15.75
C LEU A 90 -10.94 -6.60 -17.07
N THR A 91 -11.88 -6.28 -17.95
CA THR A 91 -12.01 -6.91 -19.26
C THR A 91 -10.77 -6.67 -20.12
N VAL A 92 -10.26 -5.43 -20.18
CA VAL A 92 -9.04 -5.12 -20.94
C VAL A 92 -7.83 -5.88 -20.38
N THR A 93 -7.67 -5.91 -19.06
CA THR A 93 -6.55 -6.64 -18.43
C THR A 93 -6.66 -8.15 -18.67
N LEU A 94 -7.86 -8.73 -18.58
CA LEU A 94 -8.10 -10.15 -18.88
C LEU A 94 -7.81 -10.49 -20.34
N LEU A 95 -8.26 -9.66 -21.28
CA LEU A 95 -8.01 -9.88 -22.71
C LEU A 95 -6.53 -9.74 -23.06
N ALA A 96 -5.83 -8.76 -22.47
CA ALA A 96 -4.39 -8.60 -22.65
C ALA A 96 -3.61 -9.80 -22.08
N GLY A 97 -3.95 -10.25 -20.88
CA GLY A 97 -3.35 -11.44 -20.27
C GLY A 97 -3.64 -12.72 -21.07
N LEU A 98 -4.86 -12.88 -21.57
CA LEU A 98 -5.23 -13.99 -22.43
C LEU A 98 -4.47 -13.96 -23.76
N GLY A 99 -4.32 -12.80 -24.38
CA GLY A 99 -3.52 -12.63 -25.59
C GLY A 99 -2.06 -13.00 -25.40
N LEU A 100 -1.45 -12.58 -24.28
CA LEU A 100 -0.09 -12.98 -23.90
C LEU A 100 0.03 -14.49 -23.67
N LEU A 101 -0.94 -15.09 -22.99
CA LEU A 101 -0.97 -16.53 -22.73
C LEU A 101 -1.05 -17.33 -24.03
N LEU A 102 -1.94 -16.93 -24.95
CA LEU A 102 -2.11 -17.58 -26.25
C LEU A 102 -0.92 -17.35 -27.18
N ALA A 103 -0.31 -16.17 -27.15
CA ALA A 103 0.87 -15.84 -27.96
C ALA A 103 2.16 -16.49 -27.44
N GLY A 104 2.24 -16.84 -26.15
CA GLY A 104 3.34 -17.60 -25.54
C GLY A 104 3.19 -19.12 -25.62
N LEU A 105 2.08 -19.62 -26.18
CA LEU A 105 1.78 -21.04 -26.41
C LEU A 105 1.95 -21.47 -27.88
N ALA A 106 2.52 -20.60 -28.73
CA ALA A 106 2.92 -20.86 -30.11
C ALA A 106 4.45 -20.86 -30.24
#